data_AF-V5FZL8-F1
#
_entry.id   AF-V5FZL8-F1
#
_cell.length_a   1.000
_cell.length_b   1.000
_cell.length_c   1.000
_cell.angle_alpha   90.00
_cell.angle_beta   90.00
_cell.angle_gamma   90.00
#
_symmetry.space_group_name_H-M   'P 1'
#
loop_
_entity.id
_entity.type
_entity.pdbx_description
1 polymer ?
#
loop_
_entity_poly.entity_id
_entity_poly.type
_entity_poly.pdbx_seq_one_letter_code
_entity_poly.pdbx_strand_id
1 'polypeptide(L)'
;MSDHRMIAFEMESDLEMLTLRRNPRATNWEVYRSNLGNSLEVSNQGERITSTRQLDNEVETLSSCIVSAYEEACPLRAAGGRKVRWWNKTLEGLRQTARRVFNRAVREGEGTSWDDYKTARREFKKELRRSKRSGWKAYCSELESLPEELKKFLK
;
A
#
# COMPACT_ATOMS: atom_id res chain seq x y z
N MET A 1 -47.14 -18.12 -10.34
CA MET A 1 -46.02 -18.90 -9.79
C MET A 1 -44.85 -18.71 -10.75
N SER A 2 -43.68 -18.32 -10.26
CA SER A 2 -42.53 -17.99 -11.11
C SER A 2 -41.80 -19.26 -11.51
N ASP A 3 -41.66 -19.53 -12.81
CA ASP A 3 -40.92 -20.68 -13.38
C ASP A 3 -39.39 -20.51 -13.36
N HIS A 4 -38.90 -19.42 -12.79
CA HIS A 4 -37.47 -19.14 -12.73
C HIS A 4 -36.80 -19.87 -11.56
N ARG A 5 -35.91 -20.82 -11.88
CA ARG A 5 -34.97 -21.39 -10.91
C ARG A 5 -33.80 -20.45 -10.68
N MET A 6 -33.53 -20.13 -9.42
CA MET A 6 -32.34 -19.37 -9.03
C MET A 6 -31.10 -20.23 -9.32
N ILE A 7 -30.22 -19.75 -10.19
CA ILE A 7 -28.89 -20.35 -10.37
C ILE A 7 -27.94 -19.60 -9.45
N ALA A 8 -27.44 -20.30 -8.43
CA ALA A 8 -26.36 -19.84 -7.59
C ALA A 8 -25.10 -20.66 -7.93
N PHE A 9 -23.96 -19.99 -7.96
CA PHE A 9 -22.66 -20.64 -8.05
C PHE A 9 -21.70 -19.93 -7.11
N GLU A 10 -20.77 -20.70 -6.57
CA GLU A 10 -19.73 -20.23 -5.66
C GLU A 10 -18.44 -20.16 -6.46
N MET A 11 -17.83 -18.98 -6.54
CA MET A 11 -16.54 -18.79 -7.19
C MET A 11 -15.48 -18.61 -6.10
N GLU A 12 -14.56 -19.58 -6.00
CA GLU A 12 -13.29 -19.36 -5.33
C GLU A 12 -12.43 -18.47 -6.23
N SER A 13 -12.35 -17.19 -5.88
CA SER A 13 -11.33 -16.32 -6.45
C SER A 13 -10.02 -16.60 -5.71
N ASP A 14 -8.93 -16.80 -6.45
CA ASP A 14 -7.57 -16.60 -5.93
C ASP A 14 -7.46 -15.14 -5.49
N LEU A 15 -7.86 -14.85 -4.26
CA LEU A 15 -7.50 -13.63 -3.57
C LEU A 15 -5.97 -13.67 -3.51
N GLU A 16 -5.30 -13.02 -4.47
CA GLU A 16 -3.88 -12.73 -4.38
C GLU A 16 -3.65 -12.29 -2.95
N MET A 17 -2.93 -13.12 -2.17
CA MET A 17 -2.80 -12.88 -0.74
C MET A 17 -2.35 -11.42 -0.58
N LEU A 18 -3.25 -10.59 -0.05
CA LEU A 18 -2.96 -9.18 0.11
C LEU A 18 -1.75 -9.13 1.03
N THR A 19 -0.59 -8.78 0.48
CA THR A 19 0.62 -8.71 1.28
C THR A 19 0.38 -7.64 2.34
N LEU A 20 0.20 -8.06 3.59
CA LEU A 20 0.01 -7.16 4.71
C LEU A 20 1.36 -6.55 5.05
N ARG A 21 1.41 -5.23 5.16
CA ARG A 21 2.63 -4.52 5.56
C ARG A 21 2.32 -3.40 6.53
N ARG A 22 3.24 -3.18 7.47
CA ARG A 22 3.25 -1.99 8.32
C ARG A 22 3.89 -0.84 7.55
N ASN A 23 3.41 0.38 7.78
CA ASN A 23 4.04 1.60 7.27
C ASN A 23 4.60 2.39 8.44
N PRO A 24 5.91 2.30 8.74
CA PRO A 24 6.51 3.00 9.88
C PRO A 24 6.26 4.51 9.88
N ARG A 25 6.06 5.13 8.70
CA ARG A 25 5.76 6.57 8.58
C ARG A 25 4.33 6.94 8.97
N ALA A 26 3.44 5.95 9.08
CA ALA A 26 2.04 6.11 9.46
C ALA A 26 1.75 5.59 10.87
N THR A 27 2.79 5.34 11.67
CA THR A 27 2.65 4.93 13.07
C THR A 27 1.99 6.03 13.89
N ASN A 28 1.00 5.67 14.70
CA ASN A 28 0.42 6.59 15.67
C ASN A 28 1.36 6.72 16.89
N TRP A 29 2.20 7.75 16.89
CA TRP A 29 3.19 7.97 17.94
C TRP A 29 2.60 8.34 19.31
N GLU A 30 1.36 8.81 19.37
CA GLU A 30 0.68 9.09 20.64
C GLU A 30 0.24 7.79 21.30
N VAL A 31 -0.41 6.91 20.53
CA VAL A 31 -0.79 5.56 20.98
C VAL A 31 0.45 4.75 21.36
N TYR A 32 1.51 4.79 20.53
CA TYR A 32 2.77 4.10 20.84
C TYR A 32 3.34 4.52 22.19
N ARG A 33 3.43 5.83 22.44
CA ARG A 33 4.00 6.37 23.69
C ARG A 33 3.14 6.03 24.90
N SER A 34 1.82 6.12 24.77
CA SER A 34 0.88 5.74 25.83
C SER A 34 1.00 4.26 26.17
N ASN A 35 0.91 3.38 25.18
CA ASN A 35 0.91 1.93 25.39
C ASN A 35 2.27 1.44 25.90
N LEU A 36 3.37 1.97 25.36
CA LEU A 36 4.70 1.65 25.85
C LEU A 36 4.90 2.13 27.28
N GLY A 37 4.49 3.37 27.60
CA GLY A 37 4.57 3.91 28.96
C GLY A 37 3.84 3.04 29.97
N ASN A 38 2.57 2.71 29.70
CA ASN A 38 1.77 1.85 30.56
C ASN A 38 2.37 0.45 30.72
N SER A 39 2.89 -0.13 29.64
CA SER A 39 3.50 -1.47 29.68
C SER A 39 4.77 -1.47 30.53
N LEU A 40 5.61 -0.44 30.38
CA LEU A 40 6.84 -0.30 31.15
C LEU A 40 6.58 -0.02 32.63
N GLU A 41 5.55 0.74 32.97
CA GLU A 41 5.15 0.95 34.37
C GLU A 41 4.75 -0.35 35.07
N VAL A 42 4.06 -1.25 34.35
CA VAL A 42 3.68 -2.57 34.87
C VAL A 42 4.89 -3.51 35.01
N SER A 43 5.83 -3.45 34.06
CA SER A 43 7.04 -4.28 34.06
C SER A 43 8.12 -3.80 35.03
N ASN A 44 8.18 -2.49 35.32
CA ASN A 44 9.24 -1.91 36.14
C ASN A 44 8.95 -2.12 37.64
N GLN A 45 9.20 -3.34 38.12
CA GLN A 45 9.01 -3.72 39.52
C GLN A 45 10.14 -3.21 40.44
N GLY A 46 11.12 -2.49 39.90
CA GLY A 46 12.23 -1.92 40.67
C GLY A 46 13.14 -2.97 41.33
N GLU A 47 12.99 -4.24 40.95
CA GLU A 47 13.79 -5.32 41.51
C GLU A 47 15.23 -5.27 40.98
N ARG A 48 16.19 -5.45 41.89
CA ARG A 48 17.59 -5.54 41.52
C ARG A 48 17.83 -6.85 40.78
N ILE A 49 18.33 -6.77 39.56
CA ILE A 49 18.75 -7.95 38.79
C ILE A 49 19.94 -8.61 39.51
N THR A 50 19.79 -9.87 39.89
CA THR A 50 20.81 -10.64 40.64
C THR A 50 21.40 -11.81 39.86
N SER A 51 20.84 -12.14 38.69
CA SER A 51 21.25 -13.27 37.87
C SER A 51 21.21 -12.94 36.38
N THR A 52 22.05 -13.59 35.58
CA THR A 52 22.02 -13.53 34.11
C THR A 52 20.66 -13.96 33.56
N ARG A 53 20.04 -14.98 34.15
CA ARG A 53 18.69 -15.42 33.75
C ARG A 53 17.63 -14.35 33.98
N GLN A 54 17.74 -13.61 35.10
CA GLN A 54 16.84 -12.49 35.37
C GLN A 54 17.07 -11.36 34.35
N LEU A 55 18.33 -11.07 34.03
CA LEU A 55 18.66 -10.10 32.99
C LEU A 55 18.04 -10.46 31.64
N ASP A 56 18.19 -11.71 31.21
CA ASP A 56 17.63 -12.18 29.92
C ASP A 56 16.10 -12.06 29.90
N ASN A 57 15.44 -12.42 31.01
CA ASN A 57 13.99 -12.27 31.14
C ASN A 57 13.53 -10.81 31.08
N GLU A 58 14.26 -9.90 31.72
CA GLU A 58 13.97 -8.46 31.67
C GLU A 58 14.15 -7.91 30.25
N VAL A 59 15.20 -8.33 29.55
CA VAL A 59 15.43 -7.94 28.15
C VAL A 59 14.31 -8.46 27.24
N GLU A 60 13.86 -9.70 27.44
CA GLU A 60 12.76 -10.28 26.66
C GLU A 60 11.44 -9.55 26.93
N THR A 61 11.18 -9.21 28.20
CA THR A 61 9.99 -8.45 28.62
C THR A 61 10.00 -7.06 27.99
N LEU A 62 11.11 -6.33 28.11
CA LEU A 62 11.29 -5.01 27.50
C LEU A 62 11.10 -5.06 25.99
N SER A 63 11.74 -6.04 25.33
CA SER A 63 11.62 -6.23 23.88
C SER A 63 10.18 -6.49 23.47
N SER A 64 9.48 -7.34 24.22
CA SER A 64 8.06 -7.66 23.99
C SER A 64 7.15 -6.44 24.17
N CYS A 65 7.40 -5.60 25.17
CA CYS A 65 6.65 -4.34 25.37
C CYS A 65 6.86 -3.39 24.19
N ILE A 66 8.11 -3.21 23.73
CA ILE A 66 8.44 -2.33 22.60
C ILE A 66 7.76 -2.83 21.32
N VAL A 67 7.88 -4.12 21.03
CA VAL A 67 7.30 -4.73 19.82
C VAL A 67 5.77 -4.61 19.88
N SER A 68 5.14 -5.04 20.96
CA SER A 68 3.66 -5.01 21.09
C SER A 68 3.10 -3.60 20.95
N ALA A 69 3.70 -2.61 21.63
CA ALA A 69 3.27 -1.22 21.52
C ALA A 69 3.41 -0.69 20.08
N TYR A 70 4.48 -1.08 19.37
CA TYR A 70 4.66 -0.74 17.96
C TYR A 70 3.62 -1.41 17.07
N GLU A 71 3.34 -2.68 17.29
CA GLU A 71 2.39 -3.45 16.49
C GLU A 71 0.96 -2.92 16.60
N GLU A 72 0.55 -2.47 17.79
CA GLU A 72 -0.73 -1.83 18.05
C GLU A 72 -0.80 -0.42 17.43
N ALA A 73 0.26 0.37 17.58
CA ALA A 73 0.33 1.72 17.03
C ALA A 73 0.53 1.75 15.50
N CYS A 74 1.02 0.66 14.92
CA CYS A 74 1.29 0.49 13.50
C CYS A 74 0.59 -0.77 12.97
N PRO A 75 -0.75 -0.73 12.79
CA PRO A 75 -1.49 -1.90 12.34
C PRO A 75 -1.07 -2.31 10.93
N LEU A 76 -1.15 -3.62 10.67
CA LEU A 76 -0.95 -4.16 9.33
C LEU A 76 -1.99 -3.57 8.38
N ARG A 77 -1.54 -3.13 7.21
CA ARG A 77 -2.40 -2.64 6.13
C ARG A 77 -2.14 -3.46 4.89
N ALA A 78 -3.20 -3.76 4.14
CA ALA A 78 -3.04 -4.32 2.80
C ALA A 78 -2.11 -3.41 1.99
N ALA A 79 -0.99 -3.98 1.50
CA ALA A 79 -0.22 -3.31 0.48
C ALA A 79 -1.18 -3.05 -0.68
N GLY A 80 -1.23 -1.79 -1.15
CA GLY A 80 -2.14 -1.38 -2.22
C GLY A 80 -2.07 -2.38 -3.37
N GLY A 81 -3.25 -2.84 -3.81
CA GLY A 81 -3.41 -3.94 -4.74
C GLY A 81 -2.68 -3.75 -6.07
N ARG A 82 -2.68 -4.83 -6.87
CA ARG A 82 -2.04 -4.93 -8.17
C ARG A 82 -2.19 -3.62 -8.96
N LYS A 83 -1.05 -2.99 -9.27
CA LYS A 83 -1.02 -1.78 -10.09
C LYS A 83 -1.74 -2.11 -11.39
N VAL A 84 -2.78 -1.33 -11.71
CA VAL A 84 -3.59 -1.46 -12.94
C VAL A 84 -2.69 -1.80 -14.13
N ARG A 85 -3.08 -2.78 -14.97
CA ARG A 85 -2.24 -3.34 -16.06
C ARG A 85 -1.61 -2.29 -16.98
N TRP A 86 -2.30 -1.16 -17.19
CA TRP A 86 -1.80 -0.05 -18.00
C TRP A 86 -0.76 0.83 -17.29
N TRP A 87 -0.47 0.61 -16.01
CA TRP A 87 0.52 1.36 -15.27
C TRP A 87 1.92 0.77 -15.48
N ASN A 88 2.83 1.57 -16.02
CA ASN A 88 4.21 1.15 -16.32
C ASN A 88 5.25 2.07 -15.65
N LYS A 89 6.53 1.66 -15.71
CA LYS A 89 7.66 2.39 -15.12
C LYS A 89 7.84 3.80 -15.71
N THR A 90 7.63 3.95 -17.03
CA THR A 90 7.73 5.25 -17.71
C THR A 90 6.69 6.24 -17.18
N LEU A 91 5.43 5.79 -17.05
CA LEU A 91 4.34 6.60 -16.51
C LEU A 91 4.58 7.01 -15.05
N GLU A 92 5.12 6.10 -14.23
CA GLU A 92 5.53 6.41 -12.86
C GLU A 92 6.64 7.46 -12.81
N GLY A 93 7.68 7.32 -13.65
CA GLY A 93 8.77 8.28 -13.75
C GLY A 93 8.27 9.69 -14.12
N LEU A 94 7.41 9.79 -15.14
CA LEU A 94 6.80 11.05 -15.55
C LEU A 94 5.95 11.68 -14.43
N ARG A 95 5.18 10.86 -13.69
CA ARG A 95 4.40 11.32 -12.54
C ARG A 95 5.30 11.92 -11.45
N GLN A 96 6.39 11.23 -11.10
CA GLN A 96 7.34 11.69 -10.09
C GLN A 96 8.05 12.97 -10.53
N THR A 97 8.45 13.07 -11.80
CA THR A 97 9.04 14.29 -12.36
C THR A 97 8.05 15.46 -12.31
N ALA A 98 6.81 15.27 -12.77
CA ALA A 98 5.78 16.31 -12.71
C ALA A 98 5.52 16.77 -11.26
N ARG A 99 5.52 15.85 -10.28
CA ARG A 99 5.36 16.19 -8.86
C ARG A 99 6.57 16.96 -8.31
N ARG A 100 7.79 16.57 -8.67
CA ARG A 100 9.02 17.27 -8.24
C ARG A 100 9.05 18.71 -8.73
N VAL A 101 8.79 18.92 -10.03
CA VAL A 101 8.76 20.26 -10.63
C VAL A 101 7.61 21.10 -10.08
N PHE A 102 6.45 20.49 -9.81
CA PHE A 102 5.35 21.17 -9.12
C PHE A 102 5.76 21.68 -7.74
N ASN A 103 6.36 20.80 -6.91
CA ASN A 103 6.81 21.18 -5.57
C ASN A 103 7.91 22.25 -5.61
N ARG A 104 8.72 22.28 -6.68
CA ARG A 104 9.70 23.36 -6.92
C ARG A 104 9.00 24.67 -7.24
N ALA A 105 8.08 24.67 -8.21
CA ALA A 105 7.32 25.86 -8.59
C ALA A 105 6.54 26.48 -7.41
N VAL A 106 5.94 25.64 -6.55
CA VAL A 106 5.24 26.10 -5.34
C VAL A 106 6.19 26.78 -4.35
N ARG A 107 7.43 26.30 -4.22
CA ARG A 107 8.43 26.89 -3.30
C ARG A 107 9.02 28.19 -3.83
N GLU A 108 9.25 28.27 -5.13
CA GLU A 108 9.92 29.42 -5.77
C GLU A 108 8.96 30.58 -6.07
N GLY A 109 7.64 30.36 -6.02
CA GLY A 109 6.63 31.42 -6.04
C GLY A 109 6.29 31.98 -7.42
N GLU A 110 7.25 32.14 -8.34
CA GLU A 110 6.98 32.71 -9.68
C GLU A 110 8.05 32.35 -10.75
N GLY A 111 7.69 32.37 -12.04
CA GLY A 111 8.63 32.25 -13.18
C GLY A 111 8.69 30.89 -13.91
N THR A 112 9.80 30.66 -14.65
CA THR A 112 10.11 29.53 -15.55
C THR A 112 9.78 28.14 -14.98
N SER A 113 9.85 27.97 -13.65
CA SER A 113 9.49 26.71 -12.99
C SER A 113 8.02 26.30 -13.18
N TRP A 114 7.10 27.24 -13.46
CA TRP A 114 5.72 26.91 -13.80
C TRP A 114 5.56 26.35 -15.22
N ASP A 115 6.38 26.81 -16.17
CA ASP A 115 6.35 26.30 -17.54
C ASP A 115 6.98 24.91 -17.65
N ASP A 116 8.03 24.65 -16.88
CA ASP A 116 8.56 23.30 -16.68
C ASP A 116 7.47 22.35 -16.15
N TYR A 117 6.69 22.80 -15.15
CA TYR A 117 5.60 21.99 -14.60
C TYR A 117 4.51 21.73 -15.66
N LYS A 118 4.09 22.75 -16.41
CA LYS A 118 3.11 22.58 -17.50
C LYS A 118 3.59 21.56 -18.53
N THR A 119 4.87 21.59 -18.89
CA THR A 119 5.50 20.66 -19.83
C THR A 119 5.51 19.24 -19.28
N ALA A 120 6.07 19.03 -18.09
CA ALA A 120 6.12 17.72 -17.43
C ALA A 120 4.71 17.13 -17.20
N ARG A 121 3.73 17.98 -16.84
CA ARG A 121 2.32 17.56 -16.70
C ARG A 121 1.71 17.16 -18.04
N ARG A 122 2.03 17.86 -19.14
CA ARG A 122 1.52 17.53 -20.48
C ARG A 122 2.06 16.16 -20.93
N GLU A 123 3.35 15.92 -20.74
CA GLU A 123 3.99 14.63 -21.04
C GLU A 123 3.39 13.49 -20.23
N PHE A 124 3.25 13.68 -18.91
CA PHE A 124 2.59 12.70 -18.05
C PHE A 124 1.17 12.40 -18.54
N LYS A 125 0.36 13.42 -18.85
CA LYS A 125 -1.01 13.21 -19.37
C LYS A 125 -1.03 12.53 -20.73
N LYS A 126 -0.07 12.82 -21.62
CA LYS A 126 0.06 12.17 -22.93
C LYS A 126 0.33 10.69 -22.75
N GLU A 127 1.30 10.34 -21.91
CA GLU A 127 1.65 8.95 -21.64
C GLU A 127 0.54 8.22 -20.90
N LEU A 128 -0.14 8.87 -19.95
CA LEU A 128 -1.29 8.31 -19.24
C LEU A 128 -2.38 7.84 -20.21
N ARG A 129 -2.71 8.68 -21.21
CA ARG A 129 -3.70 8.33 -22.23
C ARG A 129 -3.21 7.19 -23.13
N ARG A 130 -1.94 7.21 -23.55
CA ARG A 130 -1.33 6.16 -24.37
C ARG A 130 -1.33 4.81 -23.64
N SER A 131 -0.84 4.82 -22.42
CA SER A 131 -0.75 3.67 -21.52
C SER A 131 -2.13 3.05 -21.27
N LYS A 132 -3.15 3.85 -20.92
CA LYS A 132 -4.53 3.38 -20.76
C LYS A 132 -5.08 2.71 -22.02
N ARG A 133 -4.94 3.37 -23.19
CA ARG A 133 -5.40 2.80 -24.47
C ARG A 133 -4.68 1.50 -24.81
N SER A 134 -3.37 1.46 -24.61
CA SER A 134 -2.56 0.28 -24.94
C SER A 134 -2.89 -0.89 -24.02
N GLY A 135 -3.08 -0.62 -22.72
CA GLY A 135 -3.51 -1.64 -21.77
C GLY A 135 -4.92 -2.17 -22.05
N TRP A 136 -5.85 -1.30 -22.48
CA TRP A 136 -7.18 -1.74 -22.91
C TRP A 136 -7.11 -2.61 -24.17
N LYS A 137 -6.35 -2.19 -25.18
CA LYS A 137 -6.14 -3.00 -26.39
C LYS A 137 -5.53 -4.36 -26.08
N ALA A 138 -4.47 -4.39 -25.25
CA ALA A 138 -3.83 -5.63 -24.85
C ALA A 138 -4.80 -6.57 -24.10
N TYR A 139 -5.63 -6.01 -23.20
CA TYR A 139 -6.67 -6.76 -22.52
C TYR A 139 -7.69 -7.35 -23.50
N CYS A 140 -8.21 -6.55 -24.44
CA CYS A 140 -9.14 -7.06 -25.46
C CYS A 140 -8.51 -8.15 -26.34
N SER A 141 -7.26 -7.97 -26.77
CA SER A 141 -6.57 -8.99 -27.57
C SER A 141 -6.30 -10.29 -26.79
N GLU A 142 -5.96 -10.19 -25.50
CA GLU A 142 -5.85 -11.36 -24.62
C GLU A 142 -7.19 -12.08 -24.50
N LEU A 143 -8.29 -11.33 -24.31
CA LEU A 143 -9.63 -11.90 -24.28
C LEU A 143 -10.01 -12.59 -25.60
N GLU A 144 -9.72 -11.98 -26.74
CA GLU A 144 -9.98 -12.56 -28.06
C GLU A 144 -9.20 -13.85 -28.28
N SER A 145 -7.99 -13.96 -27.72
CA SER A 145 -7.15 -15.15 -27.78
C SER A 145 -7.60 -16.30 -26.87
N LEU A 146 -8.53 -16.06 -25.93
CA LEU A 146 -9.06 -17.11 -25.07
C LEU A 146 -10.00 -18.04 -25.86
N PRO A 147 -10.01 -19.35 -25.54
CA PRO A 147 -11.02 -20.29 -26.03
C PRO A 147 -12.45 -19.78 -25.77
N GLU A 148 -13.37 -20.01 -26.71
CA GLU A 148 -14.78 -19.58 -26.62
C GLU A 148 -15.51 -20.10 -25.39
N GLU A 149 -15.08 -21.24 -24.85
CA GLU A 149 -15.62 -21.81 -23.61
C GLU A 149 -15.28 -20.94 -22.39
N LEU A 150 -14.10 -20.33 -22.34
CA LEU A 150 -13.68 -19.46 -21.24
C LEU A 150 -14.27 -18.05 -21.35
N LYS A 151 -14.58 -17.58 -22.57
CA LYS A 151 -15.24 -16.28 -22.81
C LYS A 151 -16.65 -16.21 -22.22
N LYS A 152 -17.33 -17.35 -22.06
CA LYS A 152 -18.69 -17.44 -21.49
C LYS A 152 -18.74 -17.08 -20.01
N PHE A 153 -17.62 -17.20 -19.29
CA PHE A 153 -17.53 -16.91 -17.84
C PHE A 153 -17.15 -15.46 -17.52
N LEU A 154 -17.02 -14.58 -18.53
CA LEU A 154 -16.59 -13.19 -18.36
C LEU A 154 -17.72 -12.15 -18.49
N LYS A 155 -18.98 -12.54 -18.28
CA LYS A 155 -20.15 -11.65 -18.26
C LYS A 155 -20.78 -11.55 -16.88
#